data_AF-A0A7W6K9Q3-F1
#
_entry.id   AF-A0A7W6K9Q3-F1
#
_cell.length_a   1.000
_cell.length_b   1.000
_cell.length_c   1.000
_cell.angle_alpha   90.00
_cell.angle_beta   90.00
_cell.angle_gamma   90.00
#
_symmetry.space_group_name_H-M   'P 1'
#
loop_
_entity.id
_entity.type
_entity.pdbx_description
1 polymer ?
#
loop_
_entity_poly.entity_id
_entity_poly.type
_entity_poly.pdbx_seq_one_letter_code
_entity_poly.pdbx_strand_id
1 'polypeptide(L)'
;MIRANKIIEVARQYLGIIENPGNTGWKNTAFQNMMVKVGWYLKAAWCAFFTKAVYLEAYADNPAVTKAIKNCFTGGALDTYRRVKADGTFKTGSEPKKGAIAVYQHGNGSTGHVGIVENELIAPNTQQNIEGNTNASGSREGDRVAEKLRTIKRDKKADGLNLVGFIYPIED
;
A
#
# COMPACT_ATOMS: atom_id res chain seq x y z
N MET A 1 4.71 12.82 -16.77
CA MET A 1 5.47 12.45 -15.55
C MET A 1 5.46 10.94 -15.47
N ILE A 2 6.59 10.29 -15.19
CA ILE A 2 6.62 8.82 -15.01
C ILE A 2 5.65 8.44 -13.90
N ARG A 3 4.85 7.39 -14.11
CA ARG A 3 3.71 7.07 -13.26
C ARG A 3 4.14 6.69 -11.85
N ALA A 4 5.28 6.00 -11.72
CA ALA A 4 5.94 5.75 -10.44
C ALA A 4 6.14 7.02 -9.59
N ASN A 5 6.61 8.12 -10.20
CA ASN A 5 6.82 9.38 -9.49
C ASN A 5 5.49 10.01 -9.07
N LYS A 6 4.45 9.90 -9.90
CA LYS A 6 3.14 10.45 -9.56
C LYS A 6 2.51 9.72 -8.37
N ILE A 7 2.62 8.39 -8.34
CA ILE A 7 2.18 7.55 -7.22
C ILE A 7 2.87 7.98 -5.92
N ILE A 8 4.18 8.16 -5.97
CA ILE A 8 4.97 8.60 -4.80
C ILE A 8 4.55 10.02 -4.37
N GLU A 9 4.42 10.96 -5.31
CA GLU A 9 4.00 12.33 -5.04
C GLU A 9 2.65 12.37 -4.32
N VAL A 10 1.66 11.63 -4.83
CA VAL A 10 0.33 11.51 -4.21
C VAL A 10 0.44 10.88 -2.82
N ALA A 11 1.21 9.79 -2.65
CA ALA A 11 1.39 9.17 -1.34
C ALA A 11 1.99 10.14 -0.30
N ARG A 12 2.97 10.96 -0.71
CA ARG A 12 3.66 11.94 0.15
C ARG A 12 2.73 13.04 0.66
N GLN A 13 1.71 13.43 -0.10
CA GLN A 13 0.73 14.44 0.33
C GLN A 13 -0.01 14.05 1.60
N TYR A 14 -0.07 12.75 1.91
CA TYR A 14 -0.77 12.23 3.06
C TYR A 14 0.14 11.91 4.25
N LEU A 15 1.46 12.14 4.15
CA LEU A 15 2.38 11.90 5.25
C LEU A 15 1.96 12.66 6.51
N GLY A 16 1.96 11.97 7.65
CA GLY A 16 1.59 12.56 8.93
C GLY A 16 0.09 12.65 9.20
N ILE A 17 -0.78 12.19 8.28
CA ILE A 17 -2.20 11.97 8.62
C ILE A 17 -2.29 10.94 9.73
N ILE A 18 -2.97 11.29 10.83
CA ILE A 18 -3.19 10.46 12.02
C ILE A 18 -4.67 10.11 12.12
N GLU A 19 -4.99 8.83 12.35
CA GLU A 19 -6.35 8.35 12.60
C GLU A 19 -6.87 8.75 13.98
N ASN A 20 -8.20 8.73 14.11
CA ASN A 20 -8.82 8.58 15.41
C ASN A 20 -8.55 7.15 15.92
N PRO A 21 -8.24 6.98 17.23
CA PRO A 21 -7.77 5.71 17.76
C PRO A 21 -8.65 4.50 17.39
N GLY A 22 -7.99 3.41 17.01
CA GLY A 22 -8.63 2.11 16.80
C GLY A 22 -9.44 2.05 15.52
N ASN A 23 -8.85 2.53 14.41
CA ASN A 23 -9.44 2.55 13.08
C ASN A 23 -10.85 3.19 13.07
N THR A 24 -11.00 4.34 13.74
CA THR A 24 -12.30 5.05 13.85
C THR A 24 -12.45 6.22 12.89
N GLY A 25 -11.60 6.27 11.86
CA GLY A 25 -11.62 7.31 10.82
C GLY A 25 -10.59 8.40 11.10
N TRP A 26 -10.79 9.59 10.53
CA TRP A 26 -9.84 10.72 10.62
C TRP A 26 -10.56 12.03 10.88
N LYS A 27 -9.91 12.95 11.61
CA LYS A 27 -10.39 14.34 11.71
C LYS A 27 -10.26 15.11 10.40
N ASN A 28 -9.28 14.73 9.57
CA ASN A 28 -9.13 15.29 8.23
C ASN A 28 -10.29 14.79 7.35
N THR A 29 -11.25 15.68 7.08
CA THR A 29 -12.48 15.36 6.35
C THR A 29 -12.22 14.98 4.90
N ALA A 30 -11.24 15.60 4.24
CA ALA A 30 -10.86 15.24 2.87
C ALA A 30 -10.31 13.81 2.81
N PHE A 31 -9.42 13.45 3.74
CA PHE A 31 -8.89 12.09 3.85
C PHE A 31 -9.97 11.08 4.21
N GLN A 32 -10.85 11.41 5.17
CA GLN A 32 -12.00 10.58 5.54
C GLN A 32 -12.88 10.28 4.32
N ASN A 33 -13.26 11.30 3.56
CA ASN A 33 -14.11 11.16 2.39
C ASN A 33 -13.43 10.32 1.29
N MET A 34 -12.13 10.54 1.06
CA MET A 34 -11.35 9.76 0.10
C MET A 34 -11.29 8.27 0.49
N MET A 35 -11.03 7.96 1.76
CA MET A 35 -10.98 6.59 2.26
C MET A 35 -12.34 5.88 2.16
N VAL A 36 -13.43 6.56 2.55
CA VAL A 36 -14.80 6.04 2.39
C VAL A 36 -15.13 5.78 0.91
N LYS A 37 -14.75 6.70 0.01
CA LYS A 37 -14.98 6.57 -1.44
C LYS A 37 -14.31 5.33 -2.04
N VAL A 38 -13.17 4.90 -1.49
CA VAL A 38 -12.48 3.68 -1.95
C VAL A 38 -12.94 2.39 -1.24
N GLY A 39 -13.92 2.52 -0.34
CA GLY A 39 -14.61 1.41 0.33
C GLY A 39 -14.14 1.12 1.75
N TRP A 40 -13.37 2.01 2.38
CA TRP A 40 -13.02 1.84 3.79
C TRP A 40 -14.27 1.90 4.67
N TYR A 41 -14.30 1.07 5.72
CA TYR A 41 -15.38 1.01 6.69
C TYR A 41 -14.84 0.99 8.11
N LEU A 42 -15.69 1.38 9.07
CA LEU A 42 -15.32 1.52 10.48
C LEU A 42 -14.66 0.23 11.01
N LYS A 43 -13.58 0.39 11.79
CA LYS A 43 -12.73 -0.67 12.35
C LYS A 43 -11.84 -1.43 11.37
N ALA A 44 -11.97 -1.22 10.06
CA ALA A 44 -11.10 -1.87 9.09
C ALA A 44 -9.67 -1.32 9.18
N ALA A 45 -8.68 -2.23 9.16
CA ALA A 45 -7.30 -1.85 8.84
C ALA A 45 -7.26 -1.17 7.47
N TRP A 46 -6.43 -0.13 7.33
CA TRP A 46 -6.56 0.82 6.22
C TRP A 46 -5.35 0.95 5.29
N CYS A 47 -4.30 0.14 5.49
CA CYS A 47 -3.12 0.17 4.62
C CYS A 47 -3.45 -0.12 3.15
N ALA A 48 -4.26 -1.14 2.85
CA ALA A 48 -4.63 -1.49 1.48
C ALA A 48 -5.62 -0.51 0.84
N PHE A 49 -6.55 0.04 1.64
CA PHE A 49 -7.43 1.12 1.19
C PHE A 49 -6.64 2.38 0.84
N PHE A 50 -5.62 2.72 1.63
CA PHE A 50 -4.74 3.84 1.35
C PHE A 50 -3.98 3.64 0.03
N THR A 51 -3.35 2.49 -0.18
CA THR A 51 -2.66 2.23 -1.46
C THR A 51 -3.61 2.24 -2.66
N LYS A 52 -4.84 1.75 -2.49
CA LYS A 52 -5.90 1.82 -3.52
C LYS A 52 -6.25 3.25 -3.85
N ALA A 53 -6.44 4.12 -2.85
CA ALA A 53 -6.77 5.51 -3.07
C ALA A 53 -5.64 6.26 -3.77
N VAL A 54 -4.40 6.08 -3.33
CA VAL A 54 -3.23 6.67 -3.98
C VAL A 54 -3.15 6.24 -5.44
N TYR A 55 -3.32 4.96 -5.75
CA TYR A 55 -3.32 4.48 -7.14
C TYR A 55 -4.50 5.04 -7.94
N LEU A 56 -5.71 5.11 -7.39
CA LEU A 56 -6.85 5.68 -8.11
C LEU A 56 -6.65 7.16 -8.47
N GLU A 57 -6.04 7.93 -7.58
CA GLU A 57 -5.70 9.33 -7.82
C GLU A 57 -4.54 9.45 -8.82
N ALA A 58 -3.49 8.65 -8.64
CA ALA A 58 -2.33 8.66 -9.50
C ALA A 58 -2.61 8.18 -10.93
N TYR A 59 -3.70 7.47 -11.19
CA TYR A 59 -4.14 7.02 -12.54
C TYR A 59 -5.48 7.65 -12.96
N ALA A 60 -5.92 8.76 -12.36
CA ALA A 60 -7.24 9.33 -12.61
C ALA A 60 -7.52 9.66 -14.09
N ASP A 61 -6.46 9.90 -14.87
CA ASP A 61 -6.44 10.14 -16.31
C ASP A 61 -6.48 8.88 -17.18
N ASN A 62 -6.40 7.68 -16.59
CA ASN A 62 -6.42 6.40 -17.29
C ASN A 62 -7.62 5.51 -16.87
N PRO A 63 -8.76 5.59 -17.59
CA PRO A 63 -9.98 4.85 -17.26
C PRO A 63 -9.82 3.32 -17.24
N ALA A 64 -8.98 2.77 -18.14
CA ALA A 64 -8.75 1.33 -18.21
C ALA A 64 -8.02 0.82 -16.95
N VAL A 65 -6.96 1.53 -16.53
CA VAL A 65 -6.20 1.18 -15.33
C VAL A 65 -7.02 1.41 -14.06
N THR A 66 -7.78 2.51 -13.97
CA THR A 66 -8.65 2.75 -12.80
C THR A 66 -9.77 1.72 -12.66
N LYS A 67 -10.28 1.17 -13.78
CA LYS A 67 -11.22 0.04 -13.74
C LYS A 67 -10.57 -1.20 -13.11
N ALA A 68 -9.35 -1.55 -13.52
CA ALA A 68 -8.61 -2.67 -12.92
C ALA A 68 -8.34 -2.44 -11.42
N ILE A 69 -7.94 -1.22 -11.03
CA ILE A 69 -7.73 -0.87 -9.62
C ILE A 69 -9.03 -1.05 -8.81
N LYS A 70 -10.17 -0.55 -9.31
CA LYS A 70 -11.47 -0.67 -8.63
C LYS A 70 -11.88 -2.13 -8.40
N ASN A 71 -11.59 -3.01 -9.37
CA ASN A 71 -11.98 -4.42 -9.34
C ASN A 71 -11.04 -5.29 -8.49
N CYS A 72 -9.74 -5.02 -8.54
CA CYS A 72 -8.72 -5.91 -7.98
C CYS A 72 -8.20 -5.45 -6.62
N PHE A 73 -8.19 -4.14 -6.33
CA PHE A 73 -7.64 -3.60 -5.09
C PHE A 73 -8.75 -3.58 -4.03
N THR A 74 -8.56 -4.36 -2.98
CA THR A 74 -9.53 -4.53 -1.87
C THR A 74 -8.95 -4.04 -0.55
N GLY A 75 -9.72 -4.14 0.53
CA GLY A 75 -9.22 -3.84 1.88
C GLY A 75 -8.17 -4.83 2.40
N GLY A 76 -7.98 -5.97 1.72
CA GLY A 76 -7.02 -6.99 2.11
C GLY A 76 -5.75 -6.95 1.26
N ALA A 77 -4.58 -6.89 1.91
CA ALA A 77 -3.27 -6.91 1.26
C ALA A 77 -3.06 -8.15 0.35
N LEU A 78 -3.26 -9.34 0.91
CA LEU A 78 -3.05 -10.60 0.19
C LEU A 78 -4.14 -10.86 -0.86
N ASP A 79 -5.39 -10.47 -0.55
CA ASP A 79 -6.48 -10.58 -1.51
C ASP A 79 -6.27 -9.67 -2.72
N THR A 80 -5.80 -8.43 -2.50
CA THR A 80 -5.39 -7.51 -3.56
C THR A 80 -4.33 -8.14 -4.45
N TYR A 81 -3.24 -8.65 -3.86
CA TYR A 81 -2.16 -9.28 -4.63
C TYR A 81 -2.65 -10.47 -5.47
N ARG A 82 -3.47 -11.35 -4.88
CA ARG A 82 -4.06 -12.49 -5.57
C ARG A 82 -4.95 -12.05 -6.75
N ARG A 83 -5.84 -11.08 -6.54
CA ARG A 83 -6.75 -10.59 -7.58
C ARG A 83 -6.00 -9.89 -8.71
N VAL A 84 -5.01 -9.06 -8.36
CA VAL A 84 -4.16 -8.39 -9.34
C VAL A 84 -3.40 -9.41 -10.20
N LYS A 85 -2.80 -10.42 -9.56
CA LYS A 85 -2.08 -11.49 -10.27
C LYS A 85 -3.01 -12.31 -11.19
N ALA A 86 -4.25 -12.56 -10.77
CA ALA A 86 -5.23 -13.30 -11.55
C ALA A 86 -5.81 -12.48 -12.72
N ASP A 87 -6.02 -11.18 -12.52
CA ASP A 87 -6.52 -10.26 -13.55
C ASP A 87 -5.49 -9.98 -14.65
N GLY A 88 -4.21 -9.83 -14.27
CA GLY A 88 -3.10 -9.71 -15.21
C GLY A 88 -2.88 -8.31 -15.78
N THR A 89 -3.72 -7.31 -15.47
CA THR A 89 -3.51 -5.91 -15.92
C THR A 89 -2.21 -5.33 -15.37
N PHE A 90 -1.94 -5.51 -14.09
CA PHE A 90 -0.66 -5.11 -13.49
C PHE A 90 0.30 -6.29 -13.44
N LYS A 91 1.56 -6.05 -13.80
CA LYS A 91 2.63 -7.02 -13.60
C LYS A 91 2.93 -7.16 -12.10
N THR A 92 3.23 -8.39 -11.68
CA THR A 92 3.74 -8.67 -10.34
C THR A 92 5.16 -9.22 -10.40
N GLY A 93 5.93 -9.09 -9.32
CA GLY A 93 7.30 -9.63 -9.26
C GLY A 93 7.87 -9.67 -7.85
N SER A 94 9.18 -9.91 -7.77
CA SER A 94 9.91 -10.17 -6.52
C SER A 94 10.96 -9.12 -6.16
N GLU A 95 11.21 -8.15 -7.04
CA GLU A 95 12.19 -7.10 -6.82
C GLU A 95 11.49 -5.75 -6.61
N PRO A 96 12.02 -4.87 -5.72
CA PRO A 96 11.43 -3.58 -5.45
C PRO A 96 11.52 -2.66 -6.66
N LYS A 97 10.47 -1.88 -6.90
CA LYS A 97 10.44 -0.84 -7.94
C LYS A 97 9.78 0.43 -7.41
N LYS A 98 10.27 1.62 -7.79
CA LYS A 98 9.63 2.89 -7.42
C LYS A 98 8.16 2.89 -7.80
N GLY A 99 7.32 3.40 -6.90
CA GLY A 99 5.87 3.45 -7.06
C GLY A 99 5.17 2.09 -6.99
N ALA A 100 5.88 0.97 -6.86
CA ALA A 100 5.24 -0.34 -6.70
C ALA A 100 4.60 -0.49 -5.32
N ILE A 101 3.57 -1.34 -5.22
CA ILE A 101 3.06 -1.77 -3.92
C ILE A 101 3.84 -3.01 -3.48
N ALA A 102 4.60 -2.89 -2.40
CA ALA A 102 5.16 -4.02 -1.67
C ALA A 102 4.04 -4.69 -0.86
N VAL A 103 3.90 -6.01 -0.99
CA VAL A 103 2.88 -6.80 -0.30
C VAL A 103 3.52 -7.75 0.69
N TYR A 104 3.01 -7.75 1.92
CA TYR A 104 3.51 -8.57 3.01
C TYR A 104 2.41 -9.47 3.57
N GLN A 105 2.75 -10.72 3.93
CA GLN A 105 1.93 -11.64 4.72
C GLN A 105 2.38 -11.60 6.18
N HIS A 106 1.45 -11.54 7.13
CA HIS A 106 1.78 -11.68 8.54
C HIS A 106 1.84 -13.16 8.95
N GLY A 107 3.02 -13.63 9.39
CA GLY A 107 3.22 -15.01 9.78
C GLY A 107 2.81 -15.99 8.69
N ASN A 108 1.94 -16.94 9.06
CA ASN A 108 1.27 -17.87 8.14
C ASN A 108 -0.23 -17.57 7.95
N GLY A 109 -0.71 -16.41 8.43
CA GLY A 109 -2.12 -16.06 8.44
C GLY A 109 -2.64 -15.54 7.10
N SER A 110 -3.94 -15.20 7.09
CA SER A 110 -4.63 -14.55 5.97
C SER A 110 -4.50 -13.02 5.99
N THR A 111 -3.91 -12.46 7.04
CA THR A 111 -3.68 -11.01 7.17
C THR A 111 -2.33 -10.62 6.57
N GLY A 112 -2.24 -9.36 6.15
CA GLY A 112 -1.05 -8.82 5.54
C GLY A 112 -0.95 -7.32 5.73
N HIS A 113 0.06 -6.74 5.10
CA HIS A 113 0.31 -5.30 5.07
C HIS A 113 0.78 -4.90 3.67
N VAL A 114 0.62 -3.64 3.33
CA VAL A 114 1.12 -3.09 2.07
C VAL A 114 1.74 -1.72 2.26
N GLY A 115 2.66 -1.38 1.37
CA GLY A 115 3.32 -0.08 1.32
C GLY A 115 3.72 0.30 -0.09
N ILE A 116 3.74 1.59 -0.40
CA ILE A 116 4.22 2.11 -1.69
C ILE A 116 5.73 2.29 -1.59
N VAL A 117 6.49 1.65 -2.48
CA VAL A 117 7.94 1.76 -2.54
C VAL A 117 8.31 3.16 -3.04
N GLU A 118 8.95 3.94 -2.18
CA GLU A 118 9.48 5.27 -2.51
C GLU A 118 10.91 5.18 -3.04
N ASN A 119 11.75 4.42 -2.34
CA ASN A 119 13.14 4.17 -2.74
C ASN A 119 13.41 2.66 -2.70
N GLU A 120 13.89 2.13 -3.84
CA GLU A 120 14.08 0.69 -4.08
C GLU A 120 15.18 0.09 -3.22
N LEU A 121 16.24 0.86 -2.97
CA LEU A 121 17.40 0.43 -2.19
C LEU A 121 18.09 1.63 -1.56
N ILE A 122 17.80 1.89 -0.28
CA ILE A 122 18.45 2.98 0.49
C ILE A 122 19.68 2.50 1.28
N ALA A 123 19.80 1.19 1.44
CA ALA A 123 20.90 0.48 2.09
C ALA A 123 20.86 -0.98 1.62
N PRO A 124 21.91 -1.78 1.84
CA PRO A 124 21.89 -3.20 1.50
C PRO A 124 20.62 -3.88 2.02
N ASN A 125 19.89 -4.55 1.13
CA ASN A 125 18.69 -5.31 1.46
C ASN A 125 17.55 -4.50 2.11
N THR A 126 17.53 -3.17 1.92
CA THR A 126 16.57 -2.27 2.58
C THR A 126 15.95 -1.30 1.59
N GLN A 127 14.62 -1.35 1.48
CA GLN A 127 13.81 -0.38 0.74
C GLN A 127 13.14 0.62 1.70
N GLN A 128 12.68 1.75 1.17
CA GLN A 128 11.86 2.71 1.89
C GLN A 128 10.46 2.76 1.28
N ASN A 129 9.46 2.69 2.15
CA ASN A 129 8.05 2.69 1.78
C ASN A 129 7.31 3.86 2.42
N ILE A 130 6.25 4.34 1.76
CA ILE A 130 5.19 5.15 2.37
C ILE A 130 4.01 4.23 2.67
N GLU A 131 3.59 4.18 3.92
CA GLU A 131 2.60 3.21 4.39
C GLU A 131 1.51 3.88 5.22
N GLY A 132 0.27 3.48 4.98
CA GLY A 132 -0.86 3.79 5.86
C GLY A 132 -1.03 2.75 6.97
N ASN A 133 -1.78 3.10 8.02
CA ASN A 133 -2.08 2.26 9.19
C ASN A 133 -0.82 1.68 9.84
N THR A 134 0.25 2.47 9.90
CA THR A 134 1.52 2.09 10.53
C THR A 134 1.87 3.02 11.67
N ASN A 135 2.89 2.69 12.45
CA ASN A 135 3.44 3.55 13.50
C ASN A 135 4.97 3.47 13.56
N ALA A 136 5.58 4.41 14.31
CA ALA A 136 7.03 4.45 14.50
C ALA A 136 7.57 3.11 15.04
N SER A 137 6.83 2.48 15.97
CA SER A 137 7.18 1.22 16.63
C SER A 137 7.12 -0.03 15.74
N GLY A 138 6.67 0.07 14.48
CA GLY A 138 6.69 -1.05 13.53
C GLY A 138 5.55 -2.06 13.69
N SER A 139 4.49 -1.71 14.43
CA SER A 139 3.29 -2.54 14.55
C SER A 139 2.60 -2.73 13.19
N ARG A 140 1.89 -3.86 13.06
CA ARG A 140 0.98 -4.17 11.95
C ARG A 140 -0.19 -3.20 11.88
N GLU A 141 -0.66 -2.74 13.03
CA GLU A 141 -1.71 -1.72 13.15
C GLU A 141 -1.09 -0.52 13.85
N GLY A 142 -1.00 0.58 13.13
CA GLY A 142 -0.59 1.85 13.66
C GLY A 142 -1.48 2.98 13.18
N ASP A 143 -1.20 4.17 13.65
CA ASP A 143 -2.16 5.26 13.67
C ASP A 143 -1.99 6.26 12.52
N ARG A 144 -1.00 6.09 11.63
CA ARG A 144 -0.65 7.15 10.69
C ARG A 144 -0.16 6.68 9.33
N VAL A 145 -0.10 7.64 8.40
CA VAL A 145 0.71 7.54 7.19
C VAL A 145 2.15 7.94 7.53
N ALA A 146 3.11 7.04 7.32
CA ALA A 146 4.52 7.31 7.61
C ALA A 146 5.46 6.60 6.64
N GLU A 147 6.69 7.10 6.59
CA GLU A 147 7.81 6.44 5.91
C GLU A 147 8.32 5.27 6.78
N LYS A 148 8.55 4.11 6.16
CA LYS A 148 9.04 2.89 6.83
C LYS A 148 10.17 2.26 6.03
N LEU A 149 11.23 1.87 6.74
CA LEU A 149 12.27 1.03 6.18
C LEU A 149 11.84 -0.44 6.25
N ARG A 150 12.00 -1.17 5.15
CA ARG A 150 11.58 -2.57 5.02
C ARG A 150 12.72 -3.41 4.46
N THR A 151 12.96 -4.56 5.08
CA THR A 151 13.90 -5.56 4.56
C THR A 151 13.32 -6.23 3.33
N ILE A 152 14.12 -6.36 2.25
CA ILE A 152 13.67 -6.92 0.98
C ILE A 152 13.71 -8.45 1.02
N LYS A 153 14.85 -9.04 1.40
CA LYS A 153 15.09 -10.49 1.43
C LYS A 153 15.42 -10.94 2.84
N ARG A 154 14.60 -11.83 3.39
CA ARG A 154 14.85 -12.46 4.70
C ARG A 154 14.07 -13.75 4.80
N ASP A 155 14.50 -14.64 5.69
CA ASP A 155 13.74 -15.83 6.04
C ASP A 155 12.38 -15.48 6.62
N LYS A 156 11.40 -16.35 6.37
CA LYS A 156 10.05 -16.19 6.86
C LYS A 156 10.04 -16.21 8.38
N LYS A 157 9.39 -15.22 8.99
CA LYS A 157 9.16 -15.14 10.44
C LYS A 157 7.73 -15.53 10.78
N ALA A 158 7.56 -16.35 11.82
CA ALA A 158 6.25 -16.84 12.24
C ALA A 158 5.31 -15.74 12.74
N ASP A 159 5.86 -14.67 13.29
CA ASP A 159 5.19 -13.52 13.91
C ASP A 159 5.52 -12.19 13.21
N GLY A 160 6.10 -12.24 12.01
CA GLY A 160 6.57 -11.06 11.27
C GLY A 160 5.87 -10.83 9.95
N LEU A 161 6.07 -9.65 9.38
CA LEU A 161 5.69 -9.32 8.00
C LEU A 161 6.66 -9.95 7.01
N ASN A 162 6.19 -10.88 6.19
CA ASN A 162 6.97 -11.63 5.22
C ASN A 162 6.66 -11.10 3.82
N LEU A 163 7.66 -10.62 3.09
CA LEU A 163 7.45 -10.09 1.74
C LEU A 163 6.93 -11.20 0.82
N VAL A 164 5.80 -10.94 0.18
CA VAL A 164 5.15 -11.85 -0.78
C VAL A 164 5.54 -11.49 -2.21
N GLY A 165 5.64 -10.20 -2.48
CA GLY A 165 6.03 -9.68 -3.79
C GLY A 165 5.61 -8.23 -3.96
N PHE A 166 5.63 -7.79 -5.22
CA PHE A 166 5.36 -6.43 -5.62
C PHE A 166 4.29 -6.37 -6.71
N ILE A 167 3.47 -5.33 -6.70
CA ILE A 167 2.57 -4.94 -7.79
C ILE A 167 3.20 -3.72 -8.48
N TYR A 168 3.61 -3.86 -9.73
CA TYR A 168 4.36 -2.83 -10.44
C TYR A 168 3.43 -1.78 -11.07
N PRO A 169 3.83 -0.49 -11.07
CA PRO A 169 3.11 0.52 -11.83
C PRO A 169 3.15 0.20 -13.32
N ILE A 170 2.11 0.64 -14.03
CA ILE A 170 2.04 0.67 -15.49
C ILE A 170 2.57 2.03 -15.90
N GLU A 171 3.68 2.04 -16.63
CA GLU A 171 4.19 3.24 -17.26
C GLU A 171 3.46 3.45 -18.59
N ASP A 172 3.09 4.70 -18.87
CA ASP A 172 2.43 5.16 -20.09
C ASP A 172 3.23 6.26 -20.79
#